data_AF-A0A399F027-F1
#
_entry.id   AF-A0A399F027-F1
#
_cell.length_a   1.000
_cell.length_b   1.000
_cell.length_c   1.000
_cell.angle_alpha   90.00
_cell.angle_beta   90.00
_cell.angle_gamma   90.00
#
_symmetry.space_group_name_H-M   'P 1'
#
loop_
_entity.id
_entity.type
_entity.pdbx_description
1 polymer ?
#
loop_
_entity_poly.entity_id
_entity_poly.type
_entity_poly.pdbx_seq_one_letter_code
_entity_poly.pdbx_strand_id
1 'polypeptide(L)' 'MGFGVLEVLIILLIAVLLFRARKLPELARGLGRAKREFEEAQRSDDP' A
#
# COMPACT_ATOMS: atom_id res chain seq x y z
N MET A 1 1.88 -21.39 -16.98
CA MET A 1 2.06 -20.10 -17.67
C MET A 1 1.85 -19.03 -16.62
N GLY A 2 2.88 -18.24 -16.32
CA GLY A 2 2.81 -17.20 -15.27
C GLY A 2 2.02 -15.99 -15.75
N PHE A 3 1.44 -15.25 -14.82
CA PHE A 3 0.74 -14.00 -15.13
C PHE A 3 1.64 -13.06 -15.91
N GLY A 4 1.23 -12.71 -17.12
CA GLY A 4 1.97 -11.79 -17.96
C GLY A 4 1.91 -10.37 -17.39
N VAL A 5 2.90 -9.54 -17.70
CA VAL A 5 2.91 -8.10 -17.32
C VAL A 5 1.60 -7.41 -17.73
N LEU A 6 1.03 -7.80 -18.87
CA LEU A 6 -0.24 -7.28 -19.37
C LEU A 6 -1.43 -7.67 -18.48
N GLU A 7 -1.53 -8.92 -18.02
CA GLU A 7 -2.61 -9.37 -17.12
C GLU A 7 -2.53 -8.65 -15.78
N VAL A 8 -1.32 -8.51 -15.23
CA VAL A 8 -1.10 -7.78 -13.97
C VAL A 8 -1.52 -6.32 -14.12
N LEU A 9 -1.19 -5.66 -15.24
CA LEU A 9 -1.61 -4.29 -15.53
C LEU A 9 -3.14 -4.15 -15.62
N ILE A 10 -3.83 -5.08 -16.27
CA ILE A 10 -5.30 -5.07 -16.38
C ILE A 10 -5.94 -5.22 -15.00
N ILE A 11 -5.45 -6.15 -14.18
CA ILE A 11 -5.93 -6.34 -12.81
C ILE A 11 -5.71 -5.07 -11.98
N LEU A 12 -4.53 -4.46 -12.10
CA LEU A 12 -4.19 -3.22 -11.40
C LEU A 12 -5.12 -2.06 -11.82
N LEU A 13 -5.42 -1.96 -13.11
CA LEU A 13 -6.34 -0.95 -13.64
C LEU A 13 -7.75 -1.12 -13.07
N ILE A 14 -8.26 -2.35 -13.06
CA ILE A 14 -9.57 -2.66 -12.47
C ILE A 14 -9.58 -2.32 -10.98
N ALA A 15 -8.54 -2.70 -10.24
CA ALA A 15 -8.43 -2.37 -8.82
C ALA A 15 -8.46 -0.85 -8.58
N VAL A 16 -7.74 -0.06 -9.39
CA VAL A 16 -7.74 1.41 -9.27
C VAL A 16 -9.12 2.00 -9.58
N LEU A 17 -9.87 1.46 -10.54
CA LEU A 17 -11.23 1.90 -10.85
C LEU A 17 -12.21 1.59 -9.70
N LEU A 18 -12.13 0.39 -9.11
CA LEU A 18 -12.98 -0.02 -7.98
C LEU A 18 -12.70 0.79 -6.72
N PHE A 19 -11.42 0.99 -6.39
CA PHE A 19 -11.03 1.72 -5.21
C PHE A 19 -11.03 3.24 -5.41
N ARG A 20 -11.14 3.72 -6.65
CA ARG A 20 -10.88 5.10 -7.10
C ARG A 20 -9.43 5.52 -6.80
N ALA A 21 -8.82 6.25 -7.72
CA ALA A 21 -7.44 6.72 -7.60
C ALA A 21 -7.15 7.55 -6.33
N ARG A 22 -8.18 8.09 -5.66
CA ARG A 22 -8.02 8.86 -4.40
C ARG A 22 -7.88 7.99 -3.14
N LYS A 23 -8.38 6.75 -3.13
CA LYS A 23 -8.40 5.89 -1.94
C LYS A 23 -7.09 5.12 -1.77
N LEU A 24 -6.43 4.76 -2.88
CA LEU A 24 -5.07 4.21 -2.87
C LEU A 24 -4.04 5.09 -2.12
N PRO A 25 -3.88 6.39 -2.45
CA PRO A 25 -2.91 7.24 -1.76
C PRO A 25 -3.31 7.52 -0.31
N GLU A 26 -4.61 7.49 0.02
CA GLU A 26 -5.10 7.66 1.38
C GLU A 26 -4.73 6.45 2.26
N LEU A 27 -4.92 5.22 1.74
CA LEU A 27 -4.47 3.99 2.37
C LEU A 27 -2.93 3.94 2.51
N ALA A 28 -2.18 4.33 1.47
CA ALA A 28 -0.72 4.39 1.53
C ALA A 28 -0.22 5.39 2.58
N ARG A 29 -0.86 6.57 2.70
CA ARG A 29 -0.55 7.55 3.73
C ARG A 29 -0.91 7.06 5.13
N GLY A 30 -2.01 6.33 5.29
CA GLY A 30 -2.41 5.71 6.56
C GLY A 30 -1.41 4.64 7.00
N LEU A 31 -1.08 3.71 6.09
CA LEU A 31 -0.11 2.64 6.34
C LEU A 31 1.30 3.19 6.61
N GLY A 32 1.73 4.22 5.88
CA GLY A 32 3.03 4.86 6.09
C GLY A 32 3.15 5.55 7.45
N ARG A 33 2.06 6.18 7.93
CA ARG A 33 2.00 6.73 9.30
C ARG A 33 2.05 5.62 10.35
N ALA A 34 1.22 4.60 10.20
CA ALA A 34 1.19 3.45 11.10
C ALA A 34 2.55 2.74 11.17
N LYS A 35 3.23 2.52 10.04
CA LYS A 35 4.57 1.94 9.99
C LYS A 35 5.58 2.80 10.75
N ARG A 36 5.56 4.12 10.55
CA ARG A 36 6.47 5.05 11.21
C ARG A 36 6.27 5.06 12.73
N GLU A 37 5.02 5.11 13.19
CA GLU A 37 4.68 5.00 14.61
C GLU A 37 5.12 3.64 15.20
N PHE A 38 4.96 2.55 14.45
CA PHE A 38 5.45 1.22 14.84
C PHE A 38 6.98 1.14 14.96
N GLU A 39 7.71 1.79 14.05
CA GLU A 39 9.18 1.84 14.09
C GLU A 39 9.68 2.73 15.23
N GLU A 40 9.01 3.84 15.50
CA GLU A 40 9.36 4.79 16.57
C GLU A 40 9.11 4.21 17.96
N ALA A 41 7.99 3.50 18.13
CA ALA A 41 7.69 2.79 19.37
C ALA A 41 8.70 1.67 19.66
N GLN A 42 9.11 0.90 18.64
CA GLN A 42 10.12 -0.15 18.80
C GLN A 42 11.53 0.39 19.11
N ARG A 43 11.87 1.61 18.64
CA ARG A 43 13.17 2.25 18.91
C ARG A 43 13.24 2.95 20.26
N SER A 44 12.09 3.29 20.83
CA SER A 44 11.99 3.98 22.12
C SER A 44 11.96 3.00 23.30
N ASP A 45 11.89 1.69 23.01
CA ASP A 45 12.03 0.56 23.95
C ASP A 45 13.46 -0.05 23.92
N ASP A 46 14.44 0.68 23.39
CA ASP A 46 15.86 0.42 23.63
C ASP A 46 16.24 1.07 25.00
N PRO A 47 16.62 0.29 26.03
CA PRO A 47 17.06 0.81 27.33
C PRO A 47 18.38 1.60 27.28
#